data_AF-A0A383DQN4-F1
#
_entry.id   AF-A0A383DQN4-F1
#
_cell.length_a   1.000
_cell.length_b   1.000
_cell.length_c   1.000
_cell.angle_alpha   90.00
_cell.angle_beta   90.00
_cell.angle_gamma   90.00
#
_symmetry.space_group_name_H-M   'P 1'
#
loop_
_entity.id
_entity.type
_entity.pdbx_description
1 polymer ?
#
loop_
_entity_poly.entity_id
_entity_poly.type
_entity_poly.pdbx_seq_one_letter_code
_entity_poly.pdbx_strand_id
1 'polypeptide(L)'
;TERTPSDLDVRGVQPMRADLVGLSFSMEDGKAWYVPVGHTEGVQLPLEQVLEKLQPVLENPNIPKAAHNANYDLTVLGANGVIVNGFAFDTMLAAHLLGHKAIGLKSMSLNLLGIEMTPITDLIGSGRKAVTMDKVAIEQVSPYASADADMTFRLWGILEKQLKEEHLLELFTKVEVLLTPIIVQMQLIGIPLNVDLMGKMAISLGERLGQLEEDSYEALGHTFNLAYPKQLGD
;
A
#
# COMPACT_ATOMS: atom_id res chain seq x y z
N THR A 1 -3.27 6.69 -6.64
CA THR A 1 -3.04 7.89 -7.46
C THR A 1 -2.26 8.89 -6.63
N GLU A 2 -1.16 9.39 -7.20
CA GLU A 2 -0.16 10.25 -6.55
C GLU A 2 -0.68 11.61 -6.08
N ARG A 3 -0.12 12.09 -4.97
CA ARG A 3 0.39 13.46 -4.79
C ARG A 3 1.38 13.48 -3.63
N THR A 4 2.53 14.09 -3.84
CA THR A 4 3.60 14.34 -2.87
C THR A 4 3.13 15.29 -1.76
N PRO A 5 3.24 14.89 -0.48
CA PRO A 5 3.24 15.81 0.65
C PRO A 5 4.67 15.96 1.18
N SER A 6 5.01 17.17 1.62
CA SER A 6 6.17 17.46 2.46
C SER A 6 6.37 16.39 3.54
N ASP A 7 7.64 16.03 3.80
CA ASP A 7 8.18 14.86 4.52
C ASP A 7 7.55 14.45 5.87
N LEU A 8 6.63 15.23 6.43
CA LEU A 8 5.95 14.95 7.71
C LEU A 8 4.56 14.31 7.58
N ASP A 9 3.91 14.40 6.41
CA ASP A 9 2.48 14.03 6.20
C ASP A 9 2.25 12.62 5.60
N VAL A 10 3.31 11.85 5.35
CA VAL A 10 3.21 10.58 4.58
C VAL A 10 3.19 9.32 5.46
N ARG A 11 3.13 9.47 6.79
CA ARG A 11 3.22 8.32 7.72
C ARG A 11 2.17 7.25 7.42
N GLY A 12 0.93 7.64 7.12
CA GLY A 12 -0.16 6.69 6.83
C GLY A 12 -0.18 6.08 5.43
N VAL A 13 0.71 6.49 4.51
CA VAL A 13 0.75 5.96 3.13
C VAL A 13 2.02 5.17 2.86
N GLN A 14 3.09 5.41 3.62
CA GLN A 14 4.34 4.67 3.53
C GLN A 14 4.29 3.46 4.47
N PRO A 15 4.21 2.22 3.94
CA PRO A 15 4.01 1.03 4.79
C PRO A 15 5.10 0.84 5.85
N MET A 16 6.34 1.25 5.55
CA MET A 16 7.48 1.17 6.46
C MET A 16 7.49 2.20 7.59
N ARG A 17 6.66 3.26 7.48
CA ARG A 17 6.57 4.35 8.46
C ARG A 17 5.15 4.52 9.02
N ALA A 18 4.26 3.58 8.67
CA ALA A 18 2.89 3.59 9.10
C ALA A 18 2.76 2.94 10.48
N ASP A 19 2.18 3.68 11.42
CA ASP A 19 1.77 3.13 12.70
C ASP A 19 0.53 2.25 12.49
N LEU A 20 0.53 1.06 13.10
CA LEU A 20 -0.60 0.14 12.99
C LEU A 20 -1.78 0.67 13.83
N VAL A 21 -2.88 1.03 13.17
CA VAL A 21 -4.07 1.57 13.85
C VAL A 21 -5.02 0.45 14.31
N GLY A 22 -5.09 -0.63 13.55
CA GLY A 22 -5.92 -1.79 13.84
C GLY A 22 -5.72 -2.91 12.83
N LEU A 23 -6.22 -4.10 13.16
CA LEU A 23 -6.22 -5.26 12.29
C LEU A 23 -7.65 -5.74 12.08
N SER A 24 -7.98 -6.19 10.87
CA SER A 24 -9.28 -6.78 10.57
C SER A 24 -9.14 -8.18 9.99
N PHE A 25 -10.09 -9.05 10.31
CA PHE A 25 -10.07 -10.45 9.93
C PHE A 25 -11.46 -10.92 9.56
N SER A 26 -11.55 -11.79 8.57
CA SER A 26 -12.75 -12.55 8.24
C SER A 26 -12.37 -14.00 7.96
N MET A 27 -13.22 -14.92 8.44
CA MET A 27 -13.03 -16.37 8.28
C MET A 27 -14.26 -17.04 7.67
N GLU A 28 -15.34 -16.28 7.48
CA GLU A 28 -16.63 -16.75 7.00
C GLU A 28 -17.39 -15.55 6.42
N ASP A 29 -18.14 -15.79 5.34
CA ASP A 29 -18.98 -14.79 4.70
C ASP A 29 -19.90 -14.08 5.71
N GLY A 30 -19.78 -12.77 5.79
CA GLY A 30 -20.59 -11.92 6.67
C GLY A 30 -20.15 -11.90 8.12
N LYS A 31 -19.02 -12.55 8.46
CA LYS A 31 -18.42 -12.48 9.80
C LYS A 31 -17.01 -11.93 9.69
N ALA A 32 -16.82 -10.75 10.28
CA ALA A 32 -15.53 -10.11 10.37
C ALA A 32 -15.39 -9.39 11.72
N TRP A 33 -14.14 -9.20 12.12
CA TRP A 33 -13.75 -8.57 13.38
C TRP A 33 -12.70 -7.51 13.12
N TYR A 34 -12.77 -6.43 13.89
CA TYR A 34 -11.75 -5.39 13.93
C TYR A 34 -11.15 -5.32 15.34
N VAL A 35 -9.83 -5.30 15.42
CA VAL A 35 -9.05 -5.15 16.65
C VAL A 35 -8.32 -3.81 16.60
N PRO A 36 -8.82 -2.77 17.28
CA PRO A 36 -8.13 -1.48 17.36
C PRO A 36 -6.91 -1.60 18.27
N VAL A 37 -5.80 -0.96 17.89
CA VAL A 37 -4.53 -0.96 18.65
C VAL A 37 -3.79 0.38 18.64
N GLY A 38 -4.20 1.33 17.79
CA GLY A 38 -3.48 2.59 17.58
C GLY A 38 -4.38 3.79 17.31
N HIS A 39 -5.64 3.77 17.72
CA HIS A 39 -6.46 5.00 17.71
C HIS A 39 -5.99 5.97 18.79
N THR A 40 -6.16 7.27 18.55
CA THR A 40 -5.81 8.33 19.51
C THR A 40 -6.78 8.38 20.70
N GLU A 41 -8.02 7.92 20.50
CA GLU A 41 -9.08 7.91 21.50
C GLU A 41 -9.81 6.56 21.49
N GLY A 42 -10.43 6.22 22.62
CA GLY A 42 -11.19 4.98 22.79
C GLY A 42 -10.46 3.92 23.63
N VAL A 43 -11.21 2.91 24.06
CA VAL A 43 -10.67 1.78 24.83
C VAL A 43 -10.17 0.72 23.86
N GLN A 44 -8.87 0.42 23.90
CA GLN A 44 -8.24 -0.54 23.01
C GLN A 44 -7.15 -1.35 23.73
N LEU A 45 -6.81 -2.51 23.18
CA LEU A 45 -5.73 -3.34 23.71
C LEU A 45 -4.37 -2.77 23.29
N PRO A 46 -3.32 -2.92 24.11
CA PRO A 46 -1.96 -2.59 23.69
C PRO A 46 -1.54 -3.39 22.46
N LEU A 47 -0.87 -2.72 21.51
CA LEU A 47 -0.37 -3.34 20.27
C LEU A 47 0.43 -4.61 20.53
N GLU A 48 1.40 -4.55 21.45
CA GLU A 48 2.27 -5.68 21.81
C GLU A 48 1.46 -6.91 22.25
N GLN A 49 0.43 -6.70 23.08
CA GLN A 49 -0.43 -7.78 23.55
C GLN A 49 -1.23 -8.42 22.41
N VAL A 50 -1.73 -7.60 21.48
CA VAL A 50 -2.47 -8.09 20.31
C VAL A 50 -1.55 -8.87 19.38
N LEU A 51 -0.37 -8.34 19.07
CA LEU A 51 0.61 -9.02 18.22
C LEU A 51 1.08 -10.33 18.84
N GLU A 52 1.36 -10.37 20.16
CA GLU A 52 1.74 -11.61 20.86
C GLU A 52 0.69 -12.73 20.66
N LYS A 53 -0.60 -12.39 20.66
CA LYS A 53 -1.69 -13.37 20.46
C LYS A 53 -1.93 -13.74 19.01
N LEU A 54 -1.69 -12.83 18.08
CA LEU A 54 -1.93 -13.05 16.65
C LEU A 54 -0.72 -13.67 15.94
N GLN A 55 0.49 -13.43 16.42
CA GLN A 55 1.73 -13.91 15.81
C GLN A 55 1.74 -15.43 15.57
N PRO A 56 1.31 -16.31 16.52
CA PRO A 56 1.25 -17.75 16.27
C PRO A 56 0.35 -18.15 15.09
N VAL A 57 -0.64 -17.32 14.73
CA VAL A 57 -1.53 -17.54 13.58
C VAL A 57 -0.91 -16.93 12.32
N LEU A 58 -0.46 -15.68 12.40
CA LEU A 58 0.10 -14.92 11.29
C LEU A 58 1.38 -15.56 10.74
N GLU A 59 2.26 -16.08 11.61
CA GLU A 59 3.53 -16.69 11.23
C GLU A 59 3.44 -18.20 10.96
N ASN A 60 2.25 -18.81 11.08
CA ASN A 60 2.08 -20.23 10.81
C ASN A 60 1.90 -20.51 9.31
N PRO A 61 2.83 -21.24 8.65
CA PRO A 61 2.74 -21.50 7.20
C PRO A 61 1.56 -22.39 6.80
N ASN A 62 0.96 -23.12 7.74
CA ASN A 62 -0.16 -24.04 7.47
C ASN A 62 -1.53 -23.36 7.54
N ILE A 63 -1.59 -22.11 8.01
CA ILE A 63 -2.82 -21.32 8.03
C ILE A 63 -2.75 -20.40 6.82
N PRO A 64 -3.61 -20.56 5.79
CA PRO A 64 -3.58 -19.71 4.61
C PRO A 64 -4.09 -18.31 4.94
N LYS A 65 -3.45 -17.28 4.38
CA LYS A 65 -3.89 -15.88 4.49
C LYS A 65 -4.21 -15.32 3.13
N ALA A 66 -5.32 -14.58 3.07
CA ALA A 66 -5.70 -13.79 1.93
C ALA A 66 -5.74 -12.31 2.32
N ALA A 67 -5.40 -11.44 1.36
CA ALA A 67 -5.49 -10.00 1.52
C ALA A 67 -5.88 -9.34 0.19
N HIS A 68 -6.12 -8.04 0.24
CA HIS A 68 -6.29 -7.21 -0.94
C HIS A 68 -5.14 -6.21 -0.99
N ASN A 69 -4.23 -6.34 -1.97
CA ASN A 69 -2.98 -5.59 -2.00
C ASN A 69 -2.06 -5.90 -0.80
N ALA A 70 -1.74 -7.19 -0.64
CA ALA A 70 -1.01 -7.74 0.49
C ALA A 70 0.36 -7.10 0.71
N ASN A 71 1.01 -6.55 -0.33
CA ASN A 71 2.29 -5.88 -0.18
C ASN A 71 2.25 -4.80 0.93
N TYR A 72 1.15 -4.06 1.02
CA TYR A 72 0.97 -3.05 2.07
C TYR A 72 0.89 -3.69 3.45
N ASP A 73 -0.09 -4.60 3.66
CA ASP A 73 -0.37 -5.20 4.96
C ASP A 73 0.84 -5.99 5.50
N LEU A 74 1.49 -6.77 4.63
CA LEU A 74 2.66 -7.55 4.97
C LEU A 74 3.84 -6.66 5.36
N THR A 75 4.02 -5.52 4.70
CA THR A 75 5.10 -4.58 5.06
C THR A 75 4.83 -3.89 6.40
N VAL A 76 3.58 -3.48 6.66
CA VAL A 76 3.20 -2.87 7.96
C VAL A 76 3.40 -3.88 9.09
N LEU A 77 2.96 -5.13 8.91
CA LEU A 77 3.17 -6.19 9.91
C LEU A 77 4.66 -6.48 10.13
N GLY A 78 5.44 -6.56 9.04
CA GLY A 78 6.89 -6.78 9.11
C GLY A 78 7.63 -5.65 9.82
N ALA A 79 7.23 -4.39 9.59
CA ALA A 79 7.78 -3.23 10.30
C ALA A 79 7.46 -3.26 11.81
N ASN A 80 6.38 -3.95 12.20
CA ASN A 80 6.00 -4.20 13.60
C ASN A 80 6.47 -5.56 14.13
N GLY A 81 7.45 -6.19 13.46
CA GLY A 81 8.11 -7.40 13.93
C GLY A 81 7.36 -8.72 13.69
N VAL A 82 6.30 -8.72 12.86
CA VAL A 82 5.53 -9.92 12.52
C VAL A 82 5.81 -10.34 11.08
N ILE A 83 6.37 -11.53 10.88
CA ILE A 83 6.66 -12.08 9.55
C ILE A 83 5.55 -13.04 9.15
N VAL A 84 4.58 -12.56 8.37
CA VAL A 84 3.47 -13.39 7.92
C VAL A 84 3.96 -14.52 7.02
N ASN A 85 3.68 -15.76 7.42
CA ASN A 85 3.91 -16.96 6.62
C ASN A 85 2.58 -17.55 6.17
N GLY A 86 2.60 -18.40 5.14
CA GLY A 86 1.36 -19.01 4.62
C GLY A 86 0.48 -18.01 3.88
N PHE A 87 1.07 -16.94 3.33
CA PHE A 87 0.37 -16.07 2.39
C PHE A 87 -0.05 -16.88 1.16
N ALA A 88 -1.34 -16.88 0.87
CA ALA A 88 -1.95 -17.80 -0.08
C ALA A 88 -2.69 -17.09 -1.22
N PHE A 89 -3.17 -15.87 -1.01
CA PHE A 89 -4.01 -15.20 -2.01
C PHE A 89 -3.98 -13.67 -1.90
N ASP A 90 -3.69 -12.99 -3.02
CA ASP A 90 -3.98 -11.56 -3.20
C ASP A 90 -5.15 -11.39 -4.17
N THR A 91 -6.26 -10.83 -3.71
CA THR A 91 -7.43 -10.58 -4.56
C THR A 91 -7.16 -9.53 -5.64
N MET A 92 -6.28 -8.56 -5.39
CA MET A 92 -5.91 -7.54 -6.37
C MET A 92 -5.07 -8.15 -7.51
N LEU A 93 -4.09 -8.99 -7.17
CA LEU A 93 -3.26 -9.68 -8.18
C LEU A 93 -4.08 -10.68 -8.98
N ALA A 94 -4.97 -11.43 -8.31
CA ALA A 94 -5.86 -12.38 -9.00
C ALA A 94 -6.74 -11.64 -10.02
N ALA A 95 -7.32 -10.51 -9.62
CA ALA A 95 -8.13 -9.69 -10.51
C ALA A 95 -7.32 -9.10 -11.68
N HIS A 96 -6.09 -8.66 -11.43
CA HIS A 96 -5.20 -8.18 -12.48
C HIS A 96 -4.90 -9.28 -13.51
N LEU A 97 -4.55 -10.48 -13.05
CA LEU A 97 -4.22 -11.61 -13.92
C LEU A 97 -5.42 -12.06 -14.77
N LEU A 98 -6.63 -11.95 -14.22
CA LEU A 98 -7.90 -12.22 -14.92
C LEU A 98 -8.34 -11.08 -15.86
N GLY A 99 -7.56 -9.99 -15.97
CA GLY A 99 -7.85 -8.88 -16.88
C GLY A 99 -8.98 -7.95 -16.41
N HIS A 100 -9.33 -7.94 -15.12
CA HIS A 100 -10.29 -6.97 -14.58
C HIS A 100 -9.72 -5.55 -14.70
N LYS A 101 -10.53 -4.61 -15.21
CA LYS A 101 -10.10 -3.20 -15.36
C LYS A 101 -10.05 -2.46 -14.02
N ALA A 102 -11.04 -2.69 -13.17
CA ALA A 102 -11.18 -2.02 -11.89
C ALA A 102 -10.83 -2.97 -10.74
N ILE A 103 -9.55 -3.01 -10.39
CA ILE A 103 -8.97 -3.97 -9.44
C ILE A 103 -9.01 -3.50 -7.99
N GLY A 104 -9.54 -2.31 -7.68
CA GLY A 104 -9.66 -1.85 -6.30
C GLY A 104 -10.78 -2.59 -5.57
N LEU A 105 -10.59 -2.91 -4.29
CA LEU A 105 -11.56 -3.68 -3.48
C LEU A 105 -13.00 -3.17 -3.61
N LYS A 106 -13.20 -1.86 -3.47
CA LYS A 106 -14.53 -1.23 -3.52
C LYS A 106 -15.21 -1.44 -4.88
N SER A 107 -14.44 -1.30 -5.96
CA SER A 107 -14.95 -1.54 -7.33
C SER A 107 -15.21 -3.02 -7.58
N MET A 108 -14.36 -3.92 -7.07
CA MET A 108 -14.56 -5.36 -7.24
C MET A 108 -15.76 -5.87 -6.44
N SER A 109 -15.94 -5.40 -5.20
CA SER A 109 -17.12 -5.71 -4.39
C SER A 109 -18.40 -5.29 -5.09
N LEU A 110 -18.43 -4.09 -5.68
CA LEU A 110 -19.59 -3.66 -6.45
C LEU A 110 -19.81 -4.52 -7.70
N ASN A 111 -18.76 -4.76 -8.49
CA ASN A 111 -18.88 -5.42 -9.79
C ASN A 111 -19.13 -6.93 -9.70
N LEU A 112 -18.53 -7.62 -8.72
CA LEU A 112 -18.55 -9.08 -8.60
C LEU A 112 -19.51 -9.57 -7.52
N LEU A 113 -19.72 -8.80 -6.45
CA LEU A 113 -20.62 -9.15 -5.34
C LEU A 113 -21.92 -8.35 -5.36
N GLY A 114 -22.00 -7.26 -6.13
CA GLY A 114 -23.15 -6.35 -6.10
C GLY A 114 -23.24 -5.54 -4.80
N ILE A 115 -22.13 -5.42 -4.06
CA ILE A 115 -22.08 -4.77 -2.75
C ILE A 115 -21.36 -3.43 -2.86
N GLU A 116 -22.09 -2.35 -2.59
CA GLU A 116 -21.51 -1.02 -2.45
C GLU A 116 -20.86 -0.87 -1.07
N MET A 117 -19.57 -0.53 -1.07
CA MET A 117 -18.78 -0.36 0.15
C MET A 117 -18.64 1.12 0.50
N THR A 118 -18.53 1.43 1.78
CA THR A 118 -18.22 2.78 2.26
C THR A 118 -16.88 3.27 1.68
N PRO A 119 -16.84 4.42 1.00
CA PRO A 119 -15.60 5.05 0.57
C PRO A 119 -14.73 5.47 1.76
N ILE A 120 -13.40 5.35 1.64
CA ILE A 120 -12.49 5.78 2.70
C ILE A 120 -12.62 7.27 3.02
N THR A 121 -12.97 8.09 2.00
CA THR A 121 -13.16 9.53 2.13
C THR A 121 -14.30 9.91 3.07
N ASP A 122 -15.24 9.00 3.31
CA ASP A 122 -16.34 9.23 4.25
C ASP A 122 -15.86 9.13 5.71
N LEU A 123 -14.76 8.41 5.94
CA LEU A 123 -14.10 8.32 7.24
C LEU A 123 -13.06 9.42 7.42
N ILE A 124 -12.15 9.54 6.45
CA ILE A 124 -10.96 10.38 6.62
C ILE A 124 -11.09 11.76 5.96
N GLY A 125 -12.15 12.03 5.21
CA GLY A 125 -12.28 13.24 4.40
C GLY A 125 -11.41 13.21 3.13
N SER A 126 -11.19 14.37 2.53
CA SER A 126 -10.39 14.50 1.30
C SER A 126 -9.54 15.77 1.25
N GLY A 127 -8.49 15.73 0.43
CA GLY A 127 -7.56 16.84 0.22
C GLY A 127 -6.74 17.18 1.47
N ARG A 128 -6.32 18.45 1.61
CA ARG A 128 -5.48 18.92 2.72
C ARG A 128 -6.14 18.85 4.10
N LYS A 129 -7.46 18.63 4.16
CA LYS A 129 -8.22 18.52 5.41
C LYS A 129 -8.45 17.06 5.81
N ALA A 130 -7.93 16.10 5.04
CA ALA A 130 -8.08 14.70 5.38
C ALA A 130 -7.35 14.41 6.70
N VAL A 131 -7.98 13.60 7.55
CA VAL A 131 -7.40 13.12 8.81
C VAL A 131 -6.76 11.75 8.60
N THR A 132 -5.99 11.30 9.57
CA THR A 132 -5.42 9.95 9.59
C THR A 132 -6.36 9.00 10.33
N MET A 133 -6.31 7.70 10.01
CA MET A 133 -7.29 6.71 10.51
C MET A 133 -7.30 6.60 12.05
N ASP A 134 -6.17 6.83 12.70
CA ASP A 134 -6.02 6.87 14.16
C ASP A 134 -6.92 7.92 14.83
N LYS A 135 -7.25 8.99 14.11
CA LYS A 135 -8.09 10.10 14.60
C LYS A 135 -9.58 9.89 14.34
N VAL A 136 -9.96 8.81 13.65
CA VAL A 136 -11.35 8.46 13.39
C VAL A 136 -11.84 7.57 14.54
N ALA A 137 -13.10 7.77 14.97
CA ALA A 137 -13.70 6.99 16.04
C ALA A 137 -13.71 5.49 15.73
N ILE A 138 -13.39 4.64 16.72
CA ILE A 138 -13.32 3.18 16.57
C ILE A 138 -14.65 2.63 16.04
N GLU A 139 -15.77 3.18 16.50
CA GLU A 139 -17.13 2.77 16.11
C GLU A 139 -17.42 3.02 14.62
N GLN A 140 -16.71 3.95 13.99
CA GLN A 140 -16.80 4.23 12.55
C GLN A 140 -15.81 3.38 11.74
N VAL A 141 -14.58 3.19 12.24
CA VAL A 141 -13.54 2.40 11.56
C VAL A 141 -13.85 0.91 11.61
N SER A 142 -14.41 0.42 12.72
CA SER A 142 -14.73 -1.00 12.91
C SER A 142 -15.59 -1.61 11.80
N PRO A 143 -16.77 -1.05 11.43
CA PRO A 143 -17.56 -1.58 10.33
C PRO A 143 -16.87 -1.44 8.97
N TYR A 144 -16.11 -0.36 8.74
CA TYR A 144 -15.36 -0.16 7.49
C TYR A 144 -14.26 -1.22 7.31
N ALA A 145 -13.41 -1.41 8.31
CA ALA A 145 -12.31 -2.37 8.27
C ALA A 145 -12.83 -3.81 8.24
N SER A 146 -13.90 -4.10 8.99
CA SER A 146 -14.55 -5.42 8.97
C SER A 146 -15.15 -5.74 7.60
N ALA A 147 -15.75 -4.75 6.92
CA ALA A 147 -16.26 -4.91 5.56
C ALA A 147 -15.12 -5.15 4.56
N ASP A 148 -13.99 -4.47 4.69
CA ASP A 148 -12.81 -4.71 3.84
C ASP A 148 -12.31 -6.17 3.97
N ALA A 149 -12.24 -6.70 5.19
CA ALA A 149 -11.85 -8.10 5.43
C ALA A 149 -12.87 -9.12 4.88
N ASP A 150 -14.17 -8.90 5.13
CA ASP A 150 -15.25 -9.77 4.63
C ASP A 150 -15.30 -9.79 3.10
N MET A 151 -15.25 -8.62 2.46
CA MET A 151 -15.27 -8.53 1.00
C MET A 151 -14.05 -9.21 0.38
N THR A 152 -12.88 -9.06 0.98
CA THR A 152 -11.66 -9.77 0.55
C THR A 152 -11.85 -11.29 0.62
N PHE A 153 -12.41 -11.79 1.72
CA PHE A 153 -12.68 -13.22 1.89
C PHE A 153 -13.66 -13.76 0.84
N ARG A 154 -14.77 -13.07 0.60
CA ARG A 154 -15.76 -13.45 -0.42
C ARG A 154 -15.19 -13.41 -1.83
N LEU A 155 -14.41 -12.38 -2.14
CA LEU A 155 -13.76 -12.23 -3.45
C LEU A 155 -12.74 -13.33 -3.71
N TRP A 156 -12.02 -13.81 -2.70
CA TRP A 156 -11.11 -14.94 -2.84
C TRP A 156 -11.82 -16.15 -3.46
N GLY A 157 -12.98 -16.56 -2.93
CA GLY A 157 -13.72 -17.71 -3.46
C GLY A 157 -14.11 -17.55 -4.94
N ILE A 158 -14.54 -16.36 -5.35
CA ILE A 158 -14.93 -16.07 -6.74
C ILE A 158 -13.71 -16.05 -7.67
N LEU A 159 -12.67 -15.31 -7.29
CA LEU A 159 -11.49 -15.10 -8.12
C LEU A 159 -10.67 -16.38 -8.25
N GLU A 160 -10.57 -17.21 -7.20
CA GLU A 160 -9.90 -18.50 -7.28
C GLU A 160 -10.60 -19.44 -8.28
N LYS A 161 -11.94 -19.44 -8.27
CA LYS A 161 -12.72 -20.20 -9.26
C LYS A 161 -12.45 -19.72 -10.69
N GLN A 162 -12.46 -18.41 -10.92
CA GLN A 162 -12.15 -17.84 -12.24
C GLN A 162 -10.72 -18.17 -12.69
N LEU A 163 -9.73 -18.09 -11.79
CA LEU A 163 -8.35 -18.49 -12.09
C LEU A 163 -8.23 -19.96 -12.48
N LYS A 164 -9.05 -20.85 -11.90
CA LYS A 164 -9.11 -22.27 -12.29
C LYS A 164 -9.70 -22.45 -13.69
N GLU A 165 -10.79 -21.75 -13.98
CA GLU A 165 -11.49 -21.79 -15.26
C GLU A 165 -10.63 -21.27 -16.42
N GLU A 166 -9.83 -20.23 -16.18
CA GLU A 166 -8.91 -19.64 -17.17
C GLU A 166 -7.52 -20.32 -17.20
N HIS A 167 -7.32 -21.40 -16.42
CA HIS A 167 -6.03 -22.11 -16.30
C HIS A 167 -4.85 -21.25 -15.81
N LEU A 168 -5.13 -20.21 -15.03
CA LEU A 168 -4.16 -19.25 -14.49
C LEU A 168 -3.75 -19.53 -13.03
N LEU A 169 -4.43 -20.46 -12.34
CA LEU A 169 -4.17 -20.73 -10.92
C LEU A 169 -2.72 -21.15 -10.64
N GLU A 170 -2.10 -21.96 -11.50
CA GLU A 170 -0.72 -22.40 -11.30
C GLU A 170 0.26 -21.23 -11.38
N LEU A 171 0.11 -20.38 -12.40
CA LEU A 171 0.90 -19.14 -12.53
C LEU A 171 0.71 -18.25 -11.30
N PHE A 172 -0.54 -18.04 -10.89
CA PHE A 172 -0.86 -17.22 -9.72
C PHE A 172 -0.20 -17.75 -8.44
N THR A 173 -0.36 -19.04 -8.15
CA THR A 173 0.11 -19.64 -6.89
C THR A 173 1.62 -19.87 -6.84
N LYS A 174 2.24 -20.24 -7.97
CA LYS A 174 3.68 -20.58 -8.02
C LYS A 174 4.58 -19.40 -8.36
N VAL A 175 4.02 -18.29 -8.83
CA VAL A 175 4.81 -17.10 -9.21
C VAL A 175 4.33 -15.88 -8.43
N GLU A 176 3.11 -15.41 -8.68
CA GLU A 176 2.63 -14.12 -8.15
C GLU A 176 2.57 -14.10 -6.61
N VAL A 177 1.95 -15.13 -6.01
CA VAL A 177 1.82 -15.23 -4.55
C VAL A 177 3.18 -15.39 -3.88
N LEU A 178 4.11 -16.16 -4.46
CA LEU A 178 5.45 -16.35 -3.89
C LEU A 178 6.33 -15.11 -3.99
N LEU A 179 6.09 -14.24 -4.97
CA LEU A 179 6.87 -13.03 -5.17
C LEU A 179 6.54 -11.96 -4.13
N THR A 180 5.30 -11.90 -3.64
CA THR A 180 4.85 -10.82 -2.74
C THR A 180 5.67 -10.77 -1.43
N PRO A 181 5.86 -11.88 -0.69
CA PRO A 181 6.70 -11.88 0.52
C PRO A 181 8.18 -11.52 0.23
N ILE A 182 8.70 -11.90 -0.94
CA ILE A 182 10.08 -11.56 -1.34
C ILE A 182 10.22 -10.05 -1.55
N ILE A 183 9.27 -9.42 -2.24
CA ILE A 183 9.25 -7.96 -2.43
C ILE A 183 9.16 -7.25 -1.08
N VAL A 184 8.29 -7.73 -0.19
CA VAL A 184 8.16 -7.18 1.17
C VAL A 184 9.49 -7.27 1.92
N GLN A 185 10.18 -8.41 1.85
CA GLN A 185 11.49 -8.56 2.47
C GLN A 185 12.53 -7.59 1.88
N MET A 186 12.57 -7.42 0.56
CA MET A 186 13.45 -6.45 -0.09
C MET A 186 13.15 -5.02 0.36
N GLN A 187 11.88 -4.66 0.50
CA GLN A 187 11.45 -3.34 0.99
C GLN A 187 11.92 -3.11 2.44
N LEU A 188 11.72 -4.10 3.32
CA LEU A 188 12.13 -4.00 4.72
C LEU A 188 13.65 -3.89 4.91
N ILE A 189 14.44 -4.58 4.08
CA ILE A 189 15.91 -4.50 4.11
C ILE A 189 16.40 -3.15 3.59
N GLY A 190 15.80 -2.64 2.52
CA GLY A 190 16.22 -1.41 1.85
C GLY A 190 17.58 -1.52 1.15
N ILE A 191 18.13 -0.37 0.76
CA ILE A 191 19.43 -0.27 0.09
C ILE A 191 20.26 0.82 0.78
N PRO A 192 21.50 0.53 1.21
CA PRO A 192 22.36 1.54 1.83
C PRO A 192 22.79 2.60 0.82
N LEU A 193 22.76 3.87 1.24
CA LEU A 193 23.15 5.01 0.42
C LEU A 193 24.34 5.75 1.02
N ASN A 194 25.31 6.11 0.18
CA ASN A 194 26.41 7.00 0.56
C ASN A 194 25.99 8.46 0.35
N VAL A 195 25.48 9.08 1.41
CA VAL A 195 24.94 10.45 1.38
C VAL A 195 26.00 11.48 1.02
N ASP A 196 27.25 11.30 1.47
CA ASP A 196 28.35 12.22 1.15
C ASP A 196 28.69 12.21 -0.33
N LEU A 197 28.74 11.01 -0.94
CA LEU A 197 28.96 10.88 -2.38
C LEU A 197 27.79 11.50 -3.17
N MET A 198 26.54 11.25 -2.75
CA MET A 198 25.38 11.86 -3.38
C MET A 198 25.43 13.39 -3.30
N GLY A 199 25.86 13.95 -2.17
CA GLY A 199 26.07 15.39 -2.00
C GLY A 199 27.12 15.95 -2.96
N LYS A 200 28.27 15.26 -3.10
CA LYS A 200 29.31 15.63 -4.06
C LYS A 200 28.82 15.58 -5.51
N MET A 201 28.05 14.55 -5.86
CA MET A 201 27.45 14.42 -7.19
C MET A 201 26.45 15.55 -7.46
N ALA A 202 25.62 15.90 -6.47
CA ALA A 202 24.65 16.99 -6.61
C ALA A 202 25.35 18.33 -6.89
N ILE A 203 26.45 18.64 -6.18
CA ILE A 203 27.25 19.84 -6.41
C ILE A 203 27.84 19.83 -7.82
N SER A 204 28.52 18.74 -8.21
CA SER A 204 29.16 18.64 -9.52
C SER A 204 28.17 18.74 -10.69
N LEU A 205 26.98 18.15 -10.55
CA LEU A 205 25.91 18.29 -11.54
C LEU A 205 25.36 19.71 -11.58
N GLY A 206 25.22 20.38 -10.44
CA GLY A 206 24.81 21.79 -10.36
C GLY A 206 25.80 22.73 -11.05
N GLU A 207 27.10 22.56 -10.81
CA GLU A 207 28.16 23.33 -11.47
C GLU A 207 28.13 23.10 -12.99
N ARG A 208 27.96 21.85 -13.43
CA ARG A 208 27.92 21.52 -14.86
C ARG A 208 26.65 22.04 -15.55
N LEU A 209 25.52 22.08 -14.85
CA LEU A 209 24.30 22.71 -15.35
C LEU A 209 24.52 24.21 -15.55
N GLY A 210 25.14 24.89 -14.58
CA GLY A 210 25.48 26.32 -14.69
C GLY A 210 26.40 26.60 -15.87
N GLN A 211 27.44 25.79 -16.07
CA GLN A 211 28.35 25.95 -17.22
C GLN A 211 27.62 25.76 -18.56
N LEU A 212 26.78 24.73 -18.69
CA LEU A 212 26.02 24.50 -19.92
C LEU A 212 25.01 25.62 -20.22
N GLU A 213 24.45 26.22 -19.18
CA GLU A 213 23.56 27.38 -19.29
C GLU A 213 24.33 28.61 -19.80
N GLU A 214 25.51 28.89 -19.24
CA GLU A 214 26.40 29.95 -19.73
C GLU A 214 26.84 29.72 -21.18
N ASP A 215 27.31 28.51 -21.51
CA ASP A 215 27.72 28.14 -22.88
C ASP A 215 26.57 28.34 -23.89
N SER A 216 25.33 28.06 -23.47
CA SER A 216 24.13 28.26 -24.30
C SER A 216 23.84 29.76 -24.52
N TYR A 217 23.99 30.59 -23.49
CA TYR A 217 23.81 32.03 -23.59
C TYR A 217 24.89 32.68 -24.47
N GLU A 218 26.14 32.23 -24.36
CA GLU A 218 27.22 32.71 -25.22
C GLU A 218 26.98 32.36 -26.69
N ALA A 219 26.54 31.12 -26.98
CA ALA A 219 26.27 30.68 -28.35
C ALA A 219 25.11 31.44 -29.02
N LEU A 220 24.09 31.84 -28.24
CA LEU A 220 22.88 32.51 -28.74
C LEU A 220 22.90 34.04 -28.60
N GLY A 221 23.86 34.58 -27.84
CA GLY A 221 24.05 36.02 -27.62
C GLY A 221 22.99 36.70 -26.74
N HIS A 222 22.14 35.92 -26.08
CA HIS A 222 21.11 36.42 -25.16
C HIS A 222 20.75 35.36 -24.11
N THR A 223 20.17 35.81 -22.99
CA THR A 223 19.70 34.93 -21.92
C THR A 223 18.22 34.60 -22.09
N PHE A 224 17.84 33.38 -21.71
CA PHE A 224 16.45 32.91 -21.76
C PHE A 224 16.28 31.76 -20.76
N ASN A 225 15.05 31.52 -20.30
CA ASN A 225 14.80 30.49 -19.31
C ASN A 225 14.70 29.11 -19.97
N LEU A 226 15.74 28.29 -19.77
CA LEU A 226 15.81 26.90 -20.26
C LEU A 226 14.67 26.00 -19.74
N ALA A 227 14.02 26.35 -18.63
CA ALA A 227 12.88 25.62 -18.09
C ALA A 227 11.54 25.99 -18.75
N TYR A 228 11.51 26.98 -19.65
CA TYR A 228 10.29 27.42 -20.35
C TYR A 228 10.30 27.01 -21.82
N PRO A 229 9.56 25.95 -22.21
CA PRO A 229 9.58 25.40 -23.57
C PRO A 229 9.27 26.40 -24.69
N LYS A 230 8.52 27.47 -24.38
CA LYS A 230 8.21 28.53 -25.37
C LYS A 230 9.43 29.33 -25.78
N GLN A 231 10.37 29.59 -24.87
CA GLN A 231 11.57 30.39 -25.16
C GLN A 231 12.64 29.59 -25.91
N LEU A 232 12.49 28.26 -26.00
CA LEU A 232 13.36 27.38 -26.78
C LEU A 232 12.95 27.27 -28.26
N GLY A 233 11.74 27.71 -28.62
CA GLY A 233 11.20 27.62 -29.98
C GLY A 233 11.27 28.91 -30.80
N ASP A 234 11.63 30.02 -30.15
CA ASP A 234 11.81 31.36 -30.76
C ASP A 234 13.30 31.62 -31.07
#